data_AF-A0A3R6EBX3-F1
#
_entry.id   AF-A0A3R6EBX3-F1
#
_cell.length_a   1.000
_cell.length_b   1.000
_cell.length_c   1.000
_cell.angle_alpha   90.00
_cell.angle_beta   90.00
_cell.angle_gamma   90.00
#
_symmetry.space_group_name_H-M   'P 1'
#
loop_
_entity.id
_entity.type
_entity.pdbx_description
1 polymer ?
#
loop_
_entity_poly.entity_id
_entity_poly.type
_entity_poly.pdbx_seq_one_letter_code
_entity_poly.pdbx_strand_id
1 'polypeptide(L)'
;MTLRLVGCMNRKNMENETLKERFLGTIFGQAVGDALGLSTEFMSKQEVDRFYPNGIEDYSQIVQDDHRRRWQRGDWTDDTDMMLCILDSFVACQKVDILDIARKFKEWMMNGGMGIGRHTCSCL
;
A
#
# COMPACT_ATOMS: atom_id res chain seq x y z
N MET A 1 -41.24 -5.62 -25.13
CA MET A 1 -40.07 -6.11 -24.38
C MET A 1 -39.43 -4.91 -23.72
N THR A 2 -39.57 -4.83 -22.40
CA THR A 2 -39.41 -3.62 -21.59
C THR A 2 -37.96 -3.14 -21.57
N LEU A 3 -37.68 -1.95 -22.11
CA LEU A 3 -36.48 -1.20 -21.73
C LEU A 3 -36.60 -0.87 -20.24
N ARG A 4 -35.88 -1.60 -19.39
CA ARG A 4 -35.66 -1.17 -18.01
C ARG A 4 -34.86 0.13 -18.09
N LEU A 5 -35.45 1.21 -17.56
CA LEU A 5 -34.72 2.41 -17.21
C LEU A 5 -33.47 2.00 -16.42
N VAL A 6 -32.29 2.33 -16.94
CA VAL A 6 -31.13 2.56 -16.09
C VAL A 6 -31.55 3.73 -15.21
N GLY A 7 -31.87 3.45 -13.95
CA GLY A 7 -32.25 4.48 -13.00
C GLY A 7 -31.14 5.51 -12.94
N CYS A 8 -31.42 6.73 -13.38
CA CYS A 8 -30.50 7.85 -13.29
C CYS A 8 -30.18 8.07 -11.80
N MET A 9 -28.96 7.71 -11.38
CA MET A 9 -28.49 8.00 -10.03
C MET A 9 -28.50 9.51 -9.83
N ASN A 10 -29.08 9.98 -8.72
CA ASN A 10 -29.08 11.42 -8.45
C ASN A 10 -27.64 11.92 -8.24
N ARG A 11 -27.41 13.22 -8.40
CA ARG A 11 -26.08 13.85 -8.30
C ARG A 11 -25.32 13.51 -7.02
N LYS A 12 -25.97 13.50 -5.85
CA LYS A 12 -25.36 13.11 -4.56
C LYS A 12 -24.92 11.65 -4.55
N ASN A 13 -25.67 10.76 -5.19
CA ASN A 13 -25.31 9.34 -5.28
C ASN A 13 -24.09 9.16 -6.19
N MET A 14 -24.01 9.88 -7.32
CA MET A 14 -22.81 9.86 -8.17
C MET A 14 -21.59 10.46 -7.46
N GLU A 15 -21.75 11.56 -6.71
CA GLU A 15 -20.68 12.17 -5.92
C GLU A 15 -20.17 11.21 -4.83
N ASN A 16 -21.06 10.49 -4.14
CA ASN A 16 -20.68 9.49 -3.14
C ASN A 16 -19.94 8.30 -3.75
N GLU A 17 -20.38 7.78 -4.89
CA GLU A 17 -19.64 6.71 -5.59
C GLU A 17 -18.27 7.21 -6.06
N THR A 18 -18.20 8.43 -6.62
CA THR A 18 -16.92 9.02 -7.04
C THR A 18 -15.96 9.19 -5.85
N LEU A 19 -16.47 9.63 -4.69
CA LEU A 19 -15.66 9.77 -3.48
C LEU A 19 -15.16 8.41 -2.98
N LYS A 20 -16.02 7.39 -2.99
CA LYS A 20 -15.68 6.02 -2.62
C LYS A 20 -14.62 5.44 -3.57
N GLU A 21 -14.77 5.63 -4.87
CA GLU A 21 -13.78 5.20 -5.88
C GLU A 21 -12.43 5.87 -5.64
N ARG A 22 -12.42 7.18 -5.35
CA ARG A 22 -11.17 7.89 -5.02
C ARG A 22 -10.53 7.37 -3.74
N PHE A 23 -11.32 7.10 -2.71
CA PHE A 23 -10.83 6.56 -1.44
C PHE A 23 -10.22 5.16 -1.64
N LEU A 24 -10.92 4.27 -2.36
CA LEU A 24 -10.41 2.95 -2.72
C LEU A 24 -9.14 3.08 -3.58
N GLY A 25 -9.14 3.98 -4.55
CA GLY A 25 -7.98 4.27 -5.40
C GLY A 25 -6.77 4.76 -4.60
N THR A 26 -6.98 5.54 -3.52
CA THR A 26 -5.89 5.94 -2.62
C THR A 26 -5.30 4.76 -1.87
N ILE A 27 -6.13 3.90 -1.28
CA ILE A 27 -5.65 2.74 -0.50
C ILE A 27 -4.97 1.72 -1.43
N PHE A 28 -5.62 1.34 -2.52
CA PHE A 28 -5.04 0.39 -3.48
C PHE A 28 -3.83 0.97 -4.21
N GLY A 29 -3.87 2.26 -4.56
CA GLY A 29 -2.75 2.93 -5.20
C GLY A 29 -1.51 3.00 -4.30
N GLN A 30 -1.71 3.17 -2.98
CA GLN A 30 -0.62 3.07 -2.01
C GLN A 30 0.01 1.68 -2.04
N ALA A 31 -0.79 0.61 -1.86
CA ALA A 31 -0.27 -0.76 -1.81
C ALA A 31 0.38 -1.20 -3.14
N VAL A 32 -0.21 -0.84 -4.28
CA VAL A 32 0.34 -1.10 -5.62
C VAL A 32 1.65 -0.35 -5.82
N GLY A 33 1.70 0.92 -5.43
CA GLY A 33 2.88 1.78 -5.57
C GLY A 33 4.04 1.31 -4.70
N ASP A 34 3.76 0.87 -3.47
CA ASP A 34 4.71 0.23 -2.55
C ASP A 34 5.29 -1.05 -3.16
N ALA A 35 4.43 -2.02 -3.52
CA ALA A 35 4.87 -3.29 -4.12
C ALA A 35 5.70 -3.09 -5.41
N LEU A 36 5.33 -2.12 -6.25
CA LEU A 36 6.13 -1.73 -7.42
C LEU A 36 7.41 -1.00 -7.02
N GLY A 37 7.39 -0.14 -6.01
CA GLY A 37 8.54 0.62 -5.52
C GLY A 37 9.66 -0.28 -5.01
N LEU A 38 9.32 -1.37 -4.32
CA LEU A 38 10.27 -2.40 -3.85
C LEU A 38 11.17 -2.92 -4.99
N SER A 39 10.67 -2.93 -6.23
CA SER A 39 11.44 -3.37 -7.40
C SER A 39 12.72 -2.57 -7.63
N THR A 40 12.81 -1.33 -7.16
CA THR A 40 13.94 -0.40 -7.38
C THR A 40 14.57 0.14 -6.10
N GLU A 41 14.04 -0.20 -4.92
CA GLU A 41 14.62 0.20 -3.63
C GLU A 41 16.11 -0.18 -3.51
N PHE A 42 16.94 0.77 -3.07
CA PHE A 42 18.40 0.65 -2.98
C PHE A 42 19.16 0.40 -4.31
N MET A 43 18.49 0.42 -5.46
CA MET A 43 19.18 0.41 -6.75
C MET A 43 19.63 1.81 -7.15
N SER A 44 20.82 1.92 -7.70
CA SER A 44 21.23 3.08 -8.47
C SER A 44 20.48 3.15 -9.80
N LYS A 45 20.43 4.34 -10.41
CA LYS A 45 19.82 4.50 -11.74
C LYS A 45 20.41 3.57 -12.80
N GLN A 46 21.73 3.33 -12.76
CA GLN A 46 22.41 2.42 -13.69
C GLN A 46 21.97 0.97 -13.51
N GLU A 47 21.71 0.55 -12.26
CA GLU A 47 21.18 -0.79 -11.97
C GLU A 47 19.73 -0.91 -12.44
N VAL A 48 18.90 0.12 -12.22
CA VAL A 48 17.53 0.16 -12.76
C VAL A 48 17.55 0.05 -14.28
N ASP A 49 18.37 0.83 -14.98
CA ASP A 49 18.48 0.78 -16.45
C ASP A 49 18.99 -0.60 -16.94
N ARG A 50 19.81 -1.29 -16.15
CA ARG A 50 20.33 -2.64 -16.47
C ARG A 50 19.29 -3.72 -16.25
N PHE A 51 18.58 -3.71 -15.12
CA PHE A 51 17.60 -4.74 -14.76
C PHE A 51 16.25 -4.54 -15.45
N TYR A 52 15.87 -3.29 -15.71
CA TYR A 52 14.57 -2.90 -16.26
C TYR A 52 14.72 -1.91 -17.42
N PRO A 53 15.43 -2.28 -18.51
CA PRO A 53 15.74 -1.36 -19.63
C PRO A 53 14.49 -0.79 -20.33
N ASN A 54 13.34 -1.47 -20.20
CA ASN A 54 12.06 -1.05 -20.76
C ASN A 54 11.02 -0.69 -19.68
N GLY A 55 11.46 -0.52 -18.42
CA GLY A 55 10.56 -0.39 -17.28
C GLY A 55 9.98 -1.74 -16.81
N ILE A 56 9.01 -1.65 -15.91
CA ILE A 56 8.33 -2.80 -15.29
C ILE A 56 6.85 -2.69 -15.63
N GLU A 57 6.30 -3.78 -16.17
CA GLU A 57 4.91 -3.90 -16.60
C GLU A 57 4.14 -4.94 -15.76
N ASP A 58 4.86 -5.87 -15.11
CA ASP A 58 4.28 -6.94 -14.31
C ASP A 58 5.16 -7.31 -13.10
N TYR A 59 4.54 -7.68 -11.98
CA TYR A 59 5.25 -8.05 -10.75
C TYR A 59 6.21 -9.25 -10.94
N SER A 60 5.93 -10.15 -11.89
CA SER A 60 6.78 -11.28 -12.22
C SER A 60 8.19 -10.87 -12.66
N GLN A 61 8.36 -9.63 -13.14
CA GLN A 61 9.64 -9.08 -13.59
C GLN A 61 10.53 -8.61 -12.44
N ILE A 62 9.99 -8.42 -11.24
CA ILE A 62 10.75 -7.92 -10.08
C ILE A 62 11.93 -8.86 -9.82
N VAL A 63 13.14 -8.30 -9.85
CA VAL A 63 14.38 -9.05 -9.57
C VAL A 63 14.39 -9.50 -8.11
N GLN A 64 14.86 -10.71 -7.86
CA GLN A 64 14.88 -11.33 -6.54
C GLN A 64 16.34 -11.42 -6.04
N ASP A 65 16.89 -10.27 -5.68
CA ASP A 65 18.23 -10.14 -5.08
C ASP A 65 18.19 -10.32 -3.55
N ASP A 66 19.32 -10.11 -2.87
CA ASP A 66 19.42 -10.30 -1.42
C ASP A 66 18.47 -9.42 -0.59
N HIS A 67 18.11 -8.24 -1.09
CA HIS A 67 17.16 -7.37 -0.42
C HIS A 67 15.72 -7.83 -0.67
N ARG A 68 15.38 -8.04 -1.95
CA ARG A 68 14.00 -8.29 -2.42
C ARG A 68 13.52 -9.71 -2.15
N ARG A 69 14.42 -10.69 -2.00
CA ARG A 69 14.09 -12.10 -1.70
C ARG A 69 13.41 -12.35 -0.35
N ARG A 70 13.26 -11.31 0.46
CA ARG A 70 12.49 -11.34 1.71
C ARG A 70 10.98 -11.29 1.46
N TRP A 71 10.55 -10.94 0.25
CA TRP A 71 9.17 -10.82 -0.19
C TRP A 71 8.88 -11.67 -1.42
N GLN A 72 7.65 -12.16 -1.55
CA GLN A 72 7.17 -12.69 -2.83
C GLN A 72 6.94 -11.53 -3.81
N ARG A 73 6.98 -11.85 -5.10
CA ARG A 73 6.72 -10.84 -6.13
C ARG A 73 5.28 -10.34 -6.03
N GLY A 74 5.12 -9.03 -5.83
CA GLY A 74 3.82 -8.39 -5.65
C GLY A 74 3.41 -8.20 -4.19
N ASP A 75 4.18 -8.70 -3.22
CA ASP A 75 4.02 -8.30 -1.83
C ASP A 75 4.38 -6.82 -1.66
N TRP A 76 3.69 -6.15 -0.76
CA TRP A 76 4.01 -4.80 -0.29
C TRP A 76 4.99 -4.84 0.91
N THR A 77 5.48 -3.68 1.35
CA THR A 77 6.43 -3.55 2.47
C THR A 77 5.82 -2.87 3.70
N ASP A 78 6.69 -2.34 4.57
CA ASP A 78 6.34 -1.59 5.77
C ASP A 78 5.47 -0.36 5.50
N ASP A 79 5.57 0.27 4.32
CA ASP A 79 4.70 1.40 3.95
C ASP A 79 3.21 1.02 4.02
N THR A 80 2.82 -0.12 3.42
CA THR A 80 1.43 -0.60 3.46
C THR A 80 1.06 -1.16 4.83
N ASP A 81 1.94 -1.93 5.47
CA ASP A 81 1.64 -2.49 6.79
C ASP A 81 1.41 -1.40 7.84
N MET A 82 2.21 -0.33 7.83
CA MET A 82 2.02 0.82 8.72
C MET A 82 0.79 1.64 8.33
N MET A 83 0.47 1.82 7.05
CA MET A 83 -0.80 2.42 6.65
C MET A 83 -1.99 1.61 7.21
N LEU A 84 -1.97 0.29 7.11
CA LEU A 84 -3.01 -0.59 7.63
C LEU A 84 -3.13 -0.49 9.16
N CYS A 85 -2.02 -0.39 9.89
CA CYS A 85 -2.04 -0.14 11.34
C CYS A 85 -2.78 1.16 11.69
N ILE A 86 -2.57 2.23 10.92
CA ILE A 86 -3.27 3.51 11.12
C ILE A 86 -4.77 3.36 10.81
N LEU A 87 -5.11 2.72 9.68
CA LEU A 87 -6.50 2.51 9.27
C LEU A 87 -7.27 1.64 10.27
N ASP A 88 -6.65 0.56 10.75
CA ASP A 88 -7.23 -0.32 11.78
C ASP A 88 -7.49 0.43 13.08
N SER A 89 -6.57 1.32 13.48
CA SER A 89 -6.78 2.20 14.65
C SER A 89 -7.97 3.13 14.42
N PHE A 90 -8.03 3.77 13.26
CA PHE A 90 -9.09 4.71 12.94
C PHE A 90 -10.47 4.02 12.93
N VAL A 91 -10.57 2.82 12.35
CA VAL A 91 -11.79 2.02 12.35
C VAL A 91 -12.18 1.59 13.76
N ALA A 92 -11.23 1.14 14.58
CA ALA A 92 -11.52 0.72 15.96
C ALA A 92 -11.92 1.88 16.88
N CYS A 93 -11.22 3.02 16.78
CA CYS A 93 -11.38 4.14 17.69
C CYS A 93 -12.39 5.20 17.21
N GLN A 94 -12.77 5.20 15.93
CA GLN A 94 -13.62 6.22 15.29
C GLN A 94 -13.06 7.65 15.41
N LYS A 95 -11.74 7.77 15.58
CA LYS A 95 -10.97 9.01 15.67
C LYS A 95 -9.50 8.69 15.42
N VAL A 96 -8.68 9.72 15.23
CA VAL A 96 -7.22 9.56 15.28
C VAL A 96 -6.81 9.42 16.75
N ASP A 97 -6.41 8.21 17.15
CA ASP A 97 -5.90 7.92 18.49
C ASP A 97 -4.41 7.53 18.41
N ILE A 98 -3.53 8.49 18.67
CA ILE A 98 -2.08 8.32 18.49
C ILE A 98 -1.49 7.22 19.37
N LEU A 99 -2.08 6.96 20.54
CA LEU A 99 -1.59 5.92 21.45
C LEU A 99 -2.00 4.53 20.97
N ASP A 100 -3.17 4.41 20.35
CA ASP A 100 -3.61 3.17 19.72
C ASP A 100 -2.81 2.86 18.44
N ILE A 101 -2.55 3.87 17.60
CA ILE A 101 -1.67 3.74 16.42
C ILE A 101 -0.27 3.26 16.85
N ALA A 102 0.34 3.90 17.86
CA ALA A 102 1.66 3.51 18.35
C ALA A 102 1.68 2.06 18.87
N ARG A 103 0.61 1.62 19.53
CA ARG A 103 0.48 0.23 19.99
C ARG A 103 0.41 -0.75 18.82
N LYS A 104 -0.38 -0.44 17.79
CA LYS A 104 -0.49 -1.27 16.58
C LYS A 104 0.82 -1.36 15.80
N PHE A 105 1.56 -0.25 15.67
CA PHE A 105 2.91 -0.28 15.12
C PHE A 105 3.86 -1.19 15.91
N LYS A 106 3.82 -1.09 17.24
CA LYS A 106 4.64 -1.94 18.11
C LYS A 106 4.24 -3.41 17.98
N GLU A 107 2.95 -3.73 17.95
CA GLU A 107 2.45 -5.08 17.74
C GLU A 107 2.89 -5.65 16.39
N TRP A 108 2.78 -4.89 15.30
CA TRP A 108 3.28 -5.28 13.99
C TRP A 108 4.81 -5.53 14.00
N MET A 109 5.58 -4.61 14.61
CA MET A 109 7.03 -4.75 14.74
C MET A 109 7.41 -6.04 15.47
N MET A 110 6.73 -6.35 16.58
CA MET A 110 6.98 -7.57 17.37
C MET A 110 6.55 -8.85 16.63
N ASN A 111 5.67 -8.74 15.63
CA ASN A 111 5.18 -9.85 14.81
C ASN A 111 5.88 -9.94 13.44
N GLY A 112 7.11 -9.45 13.34
CA GLY A 112 7.98 -9.64 12.17
C GLY A 112 8.50 -8.34 11.58
N GLY A 113 7.69 -7.28 11.58
CA GLY A 113 8.11 -5.92 11.20
C GLY A 113 8.93 -5.84 9.91
N MET A 114 8.63 -6.67 8.90
CA MET A 114 9.49 -6.80 7.73
C MET A 114 9.55 -5.47 6.96
N GLY A 115 10.76 -5.02 6.65
CA GLY A 115 10.98 -3.73 5.96
C GLY A 115 11.25 -2.55 6.88
N ILE A 116 10.93 -2.66 8.18
CA ILE A 116 10.97 -1.53 9.12
C ILE A 116 12.28 -0.72 9.07
N GLY A 117 12.14 0.58 8.79
CA GLY A 117 13.24 1.52 8.83
C GLY A 117 13.88 1.66 10.23
N ARG A 118 15.20 1.89 10.28
CA ARG A 118 15.95 2.02 11.55
C ARG A 118 15.39 3.08 12.50
N HIS A 119 14.96 4.22 11.97
CA HIS A 119 14.39 5.29 12.79
C HIS A 119 13.05 4.89 13.40
N THR A 120 12.15 4.33 12.59
CA THR A 120 10.86 3.80 13.05
C THR A 120 11.07 2.75 14.15
N CYS A 121 11.96 1.78 13.92
CA CYS A 121 12.28 0.74 14.90
C CYS A 121 12.84 1.31 16.21
N SER A 122 13.64 2.38 16.17
CA SER A 122 14.20 2.98 17.39
C SER A 122 13.17 3.71 18.27
N CYS A 123 11.99 4.02 17.72
CA CYS A 123 10.93 4.77 18.40
C CYS A 123 9.78 3.90 18.93
N LEU A 124 9.74 2.60 18.60
CA LEU A 124 8.66 1.65 18.96
C LEU A 124 9.10 0.68 20.07
#